data_AF-A0A2S5MEV7-F1
#
_entry.id   AF-A0A2S5MEV7-F1
#
_cell.length_a   1.000
_cell.length_b   1.000
_cell.length_c   1.000
_cell.angle_alpha   90.00
_cell.angle_beta   90.00
_cell.angle_gamma   90.00
#
_symmetry.space_group_name_H-M   'P 1'
#
loop_
_entity.id
_entity.type
_entity.pdbx_description
1 polymer ?
#
loop_
_entity_poly.entity_id
_entity_poly.type
_entity_poly.pdbx_seq_one_letter_code
_entity_poly.pdbx_strand_id
1 'polypeptide(L)'
;MAATGSLLIGGIVLGTSTHAIAADVPLTSKVDAVTVFLSGAEVTRIAKVNLEKGEHTIVINDVPAGAVPGSIRVEGKATGKLDIGSVDTTRKYLQRAESQAADGERKTLEDELEALRDQKTALEAQALAAETQKTLIANLAQLPTRPSPTASGSVLPEDWSRTLTTIAQGTAEASRLEMDARVKIRDLDRRIDDLDKKLGALMPPLTEQTEVRINLAATSTLEADLTIRYQVSNANWTPIYDARLVSGSKTDPAKLELARRAAITQRTNENWTDVTLELSTARPSDGAAAPVLDTQIVDFEPEIKPMPAPVASSTDRLRKLQSAERRADTAQDQMSLGGAVDMDVAALAPPPAPIEEAVAVMTAAPFEATYAVPGKVSIPATGETKRVLLSSDTLAPTLSSRSVPKVDSNSYLYATFQIAKGSPLLPGRVYLFRDGTFVGTGELPLLSPEVEHDLGFGIDDQVKVRHAVLEEKRGETGLISTSRVDSRNFRVTVKNLHERPIDLKVYDRLPVSQNQDIKVEYTGKVTPTAQNSDEKRGVMRFDARLEPDEEKVLEYGYRISWPAAKSIIYGP
;
A
#
# COMPACT_ATOMS: atom_id res chain seq x y z
N MET A 1 -86.85 -65.58 11.07
CA MET A 1 -86.56 -64.16 10.77
C MET A 1 -85.06 -64.01 10.72
N ALA A 2 -84.55 -63.65 9.54
CA ALA A 2 -83.14 -63.60 9.21
C ALA A 2 -82.50 -62.26 9.64
N ALA A 3 -81.25 -62.29 10.06
CA ALA A 3 -80.40 -61.11 10.10
C ALA A 3 -79.00 -61.50 9.62
N THR A 4 -78.75 -61.10 8.37
CA THR A 4 -77.52 -61.13 7.59
C THR A 4 -76.45 -60.22 8.20
N GLY A 5 -75.19 -60.65 8.12
CA GLY A 5 -74.03 -59.86 8.55
C GLY A 5 -73.63 -58.74 7.59
N SER A 6 -72.75 -57.86 8.05
CA SER A 6 -71.88 -57.05 7.19
C SER A 6 -70.60 -56.66 7.93
N LEU A 7 -69.49 -56.98 7.25
CA LEU A 7 -68.10 -56.70 7.53
C LEU A 7 -67.82 -55.20 7.31
N LEU A 8 -67.05 -54.54 8.18
CA LEU A 8 -66.50 -53.21 7.93
C LEU A 8 -64.97 -53.26 7.99
N ILE A 9 -64.37 -53.03 6.83
CA ILE A 9 -62.93 -53.02 6.56
C ILE A 9 -62.35 -51.68 7.01
N GLY A 10 -61.28 -51.72 7.81
CA GLY A 10 -60.52 -50.55 8.21
C GLY A 10 -59.65 -50.01 7.08
N GLY A 11 -59.82 -48.74 6.74
CA GLY A 11 -58.91 -47.98 5.89
C GLY A 11 -58.01 -47.10 6.75
N ILE A 12 -56.72 -47.47 6.85
CA ILE A 12 -55.67 -46.59 7.37
C ILE A 12 -55.31 -45.63 6.24
N VAL A 13 -55.68 -44.36 6.38
CA VAL A 13 -55.17 -43.27 5.54
C VAL A 13 -53.82 -42.86 6.11
N LEU A 14 -52.74 -43.35 5.51
CA LEU A 14 -51.40 -42.80 5.68
C LEU A 14 -51.38 -41.44 5.00
N GLY A 15 -51.60 -40.38 5.78
CA GLY A 15 -51.34 -39.01 5.37
C GLY A 15 -49.84 -38.86 5.12
N THR A 16 -49.44 -38.84 3.85
CA THR A 16 -48.10 -38.45 3.45
C THR A 16 -47.98 -36.95 3.65
N SER A 17 -47.33 -36.56 4.76
CA SER A 17 -46.88 -35.18 4.98
C SER A 17 -45.81 -34.85 3.94
N THR A 18 -46.23 -34.36 2.78
CA THR A 18 -45.34 -33.70 1.83
C THR A 18 -44.78 -32.47 2.53
N HIS A 19 -43.55 -32.57 3.04
CA HIS A 19 -42.75 -31.41 3.39
C HIS A 19 -42.53 -30.67 2.08
N ALA A 20 -43.32 -29.62 1.86
CA ALA A 20 -43.05 -28.66 0.81
C ALA A 20 -41.67 -28.07 1.13
N ILE A 21 -40.65 -28.45 0.38
CA ILE A 21 -39.37 -27.74 0.39
C ILE A 21 -39.71 -26.32 -0.05
N ALA A 22 -39.65 -25.38 0.88
CA ALA A 22 -39.83 -23.96 0.61
C ALA A 22 -38.90 -23.58 -0.56
N ALA A 23 -39.47 -23.05 -1.63
CA ALA A 23 -38.70 -22.68 -2.81
C ALA A 23 -37.67 -21.59 -2.45
N ASP A 24 -36.45 -21.72 -2.96
CA ASP A 24 -35.43 -20.69 -2.83
C ASP A 24 -35.89 -19.43 -3.58
N VAL A 25 -36.11 -18.34 -2.85
CA VAL A 25 -36.47 -17.04 -3.42
C VAL A 25 -35.20 -16.18 -3.49
N PRO A 26 -34.61 -15.97 -4.67
CA PRO A 26 -33.47 -15.08 -4.81
C PRO A 26 -33.90 -13.63 -4.53
N LEU A 27 -33.12 -12.91 -3.73
CA LEU A 27 -33.37 -11.53 -3.37
C LEU A 27 -32.11 -10.69 -3.55
N THR A 28 -32.24 -9.55 -4.25
CA THR A 28 -31.17 -8.56 -4.39
C THR A 28 -31.27 -7.54 -3.26
N SER A 29 -30.12 -7.15 -2.72
CA SER A 29 -30.03 -6.16 -1.63
C SER A 29 -29.23 -4.94 -2.07
N LYS A 30 -29.34 -3.83 -1.33
CA LYS A 30 -28.57 -2.60 -1.59
C LYS A 30 -27.83 -2.18 -0.34
N VAL A 31 -26.55 -1.80 -0.47
CA VAL A 31 -25.81 -1.12 0.60
C VAL A 31 -26.46 0.24 0.87
N ASP A 32 -26.88 0.47 2.11
CA ASP A 32 -27.49 1.75 2.53
C ASP A 32 -26.54 2.58 3.38
N ALA A 33 -25.80 1.93 4.28
CA ALA A 33 -24.87 2.57 5.20
C ALA A 33 -23.59 1.77 5.41
N VAL A 34 -22.49 2.46 5.67
CA VAL A 34 -21.18 1.87 5.96
C VAL A 34 -20.53 2.62 7.11
N THR A 35 -20.07 1.86 8.12
CA THR A 35 -19.23 2.36 9.19
C THR A 35 -17.81 1.86 8.97
N VAL A 36 -16.89 2.77 8.64
CA VAL A 36 -15.48 2.43 8.39
C VAL A 36 -14.69 2.61 9.69
N PHE A 37 -13.90 1.60 10.06
CA PHE A 37 -13.04 1.63 11.23
C PHE A 37 -11.58 1.93 10.85
N LEU A 38 -10.71 2.09 11.85
CA LEU A 38 -9.25 2.16 11.61
C LEU A 38 -8.72 0.89 10.94
N SER A 39 -9.41 -0.24 11.16
CA SER A 39 -9.19 -1.52 10.50
C SER A 39 -10.52 -2.22 10.30
N GLY A 40 -10.89 -2.47 9.05
CA GLY A 40 -12.17 -3.06 8.65
C GLY A 40 -13.29 -2.03 8.45
N ALA A 41 -14.43 -2.54 8.01
CA ALA A 41 -15.68 -1.78 7.97
C ALA A 41 -16.86 -2.70 8.32
N GLU A 42 -17.93 -2.12 8.84
CA GLU A 42 -19.25 -2.74 8.92
C GLU A 42 -20.12 -2.20 7.80
N VAL A 43 -20.71 -3.09 7.02
CA VAL A 43 -21.59 -2.76 5.90
C VAL A 43 -23.00 -3.13 6.28
N THR A 44 -23.93 -2.18 6.12
CA THR A 44 -25.36 -2.37 6.33
C THR A 44 -26.09 -2.33 4.99
N ARG A 45 -26.80 -3.42 4.68
CA ARG A 45 -27.63 -3.54 3.49
C ARG A 45 -29.10 -3.65 3.86
N ILE A 46 -29.94 -3.20 2.95
CA ILE A 46 -31.39 -3.35 3.03
C ILE A 46 -31.91 -4.19 1.86
N ALA A 47 -32.92 -5.02 2.13
CA ALA A 47 -33.61 -5.82 1.14
C ALA A 47 -35.10 -5.87 1.46
N LYS A 48 -35.95 -5.59 0.46
CA LYS A 48 -37.41 -5.59 0.62
C LYS A 48 -38.01 -6.85 0.03
N VAL A 49 -38.87 -7.53 0.77
CA VAL A 49 -39.49 -8.79 0.33
C VAL A 49 -40.96 -8.85 0.70
N ASN A 50 -41.75 -9.39 -0.23
CA ASN A 50 -43.16 -9.70 -0.03
C ASN A 50 -43.28 -11.20 0.20
N LEU A 51 -43.81 -11.59 1.36
CA LEU A 51 -43.91 -12.98 1.77
C LEU A 51 -45.38 -13.37 1.88
N GLU A 52 -45.72 -14.52 1.32
CA GLU A 52 -47.01 -15.17 1.57
C GLU A 52 -47.00 -15.90 2.92
N LYS A 53 -48.16 -16.33 3.40
CA LYS A 53 -48.20 -17.17 4.61
C LYS A 53 -47.46 -18.49 4.38
N GLY A 54 -46.48 -18.82 5.21
CA GLY A 54 -45.71 -20.06 5.12
C GLY A 54 -44.24 -19.90 5.48
N GLU A 55 -43.47 -20.96 5.23
CA GLU A 55 -42.02 -20.97 5.35
C GLU A 55 -41.38 -20.57 4.01
N HIS A 56 -40.35 -19.74 4.06
CA HIS A 56 -39.64 -19.21 2.90
C HIS A 56 -38.13 -19.25 3.14
N THR A 57 -37.37 -19.59 2.10
CA THR A 57 -35.91 -19.51 2.11
C THR A 57 -35.49 -18.37 1.20
N ILE A 58 -35.05 -17.25 1.79
CA ILE A 58 -34.56 -16.11 1.03
C ILE A 58 -33.07 -16.27 0.79
N VAL A 59 -32.64 -16.16 -0.47
CA VAL A 59 -31.24 -16.33 -0.87
C VAL A 59 -30.65 -15.02 -1.38
N ILE A 60 -29.66 -14.50 -0.66
CA ILE A 60 -28.93 -13.27 -0.99
C ILE A 60 -27.55 -13.66 -1.52
N ASN A 61 -27.26 -13.32 -2.78
CA ASN A 61 -26.02 -13.69 -3.47
C ASN A 61 -25.04 -12.51 -3.66
N ASP A 62 -25.46 -11.29 -3.36
CA ASP A 62 -24.70 -10.07 -3.63
C ASP A 62 -23.83 -9.60 -2.44
N VAL A 63 -23.50 -10.51 -1.53
CA VAL A 63 -22.55 -10.26 -0.42
C VAL A 63 -21.13 -10.63 -0.87
N PRO A 64 -20.12 -9.76 -0.67
CA PRO A 64 -18.75 -10.04 -1.12
C PRO A 64 -18.14 -11.23 -0.37
N ALA A 65 -17.21 -11.95 -0.99
CA ALA A 65 -16.46 -13.02 -0.33
C ALA A 65 -15.56 -12.54 0.82
N GLY A 66 -15.23 -11.25 0.84
CA GLY A 66 -14.50 -10.61 1.95
C GLY A 66 -15.33 -10.45 3.23
N ALA A 67 -16.64 -10.72 3.19
CA ALA A 67 -17.47 -10.69 4.38
C ALA A 67 -17.04 -11.77 5.37
N VAL A 68 -16.86 -11.38 6.64
CA VAL A 68 -16.52 -12.29 7.74
C VAL A 68 -17.77 -13.11 8.09
N PRO A 69 -17.82 -14.43 7.83
CA PRO A 69 -19.07 -15.18 7.95
C PRO A 69 -19.71 -15.11 9.34
N GLY A 70 -18.89 -15.21 10.41
CA GLY A 70 -19.36 -15.13 11.79
C GLY A 70 -19.88 -13.75 12.23
N SER A 71 -19.68 -12.71 11.42
CA SER A 71 -20.17 -11.35 11.69
C SER A 71 -21.55 -11.07 11.08
N ILE A 72 -22.04 -11.93 10.18
CA ILE A 72 -23.30 -11.70 9.47
C ILE A 72 -24.46 -11.73 10.47
N ARG A 73 -25.24 -10.65 10.51
CA ARG A 73 -26.46 -10.50 11.32
C ARG A 73 -27.59 -10.06 10.42
N VAL A 74 -28.76 -10.65 10.62
CA VAL A 74 -29.98 -10.31 9.87
C VAL A 74 -31.05 -9.88 10.87
N GLU A 75 -31.63 -8.72 10.61
CA GLU A 75 -32.78 -8.19 11.34
C GLU A 75 -33.90 -7.89 10.35
N GLY A 76 -35.14 -7.87 10.81
CA GLY A 76 -36.30 -7.61 9.95
C GLY A 76 -37.32 -6.72 10.65
N LYS A 77 -37.91 -5.80 9.88
CA LYS A 77 -39.14 -5.09 10.26
C LYS A 77 -40.23 -5.47 9.27
N ALA A 78 -41.36 -5.93 9.77
CA ALA A 78 -42.45 -6.41 8.94
C ALA A 78 -43.78 -5.77 9.34
N THR A 79 -44.71 -5.71 8.38
CA THR A 79 -46.10 -5.26 8.58
C THR A 79 -46.95 -6.24 9.39
N GLY A 80 -46.45 -7.45 9.61
CA GLY A 80 -47.07 -8.50 10.43
C GLY A 80 -46.01 -9.34 11.17
N LYS A 81 -46.45 -10.41 11.83
CA LYS A 81 -45.54 -11.31 12.55
C LYS A 81 -44.69 -12.15 11.58
N LEU A 82 -43.38 -11.96 11.65
CA LEU A 82 -42.35 -12.67 10.89
C LEU A 82 -41.30 -13.22 11.86
N ASP A 83 -41.07 -14.53 11.82
CA ASP A 83 -40.04 -15.19 12.63
C ASP A 83 -38.82 -15.53 11.73
N ILE A 84 -37.61 -15.21 12.20
CA ILE A 84 -36.35 -15.59 11.54
C ILE A 84 -35.87 -16.89 12.18
N GLY A 85 -35.83 -17.97 11.42
CA GLY A 85 -35.44 -19.30 11.88
C GLY A 85 -33.92 -19.49 11.95
N SER A 86 -33.25 -19.47 10.79
CA SER A 86 -31.79 -19.57 10.69
C SER A 86 -31.22 -18.65 9.61
N VAL A 87 -29.94 -18.33 9.75
CA VAL A 87 -29.14 -17.62 8.75
C VAL A 87 -27.92 -18.48 8.45
N ASP A 88 -27.88 -19.06 7.27
CA ASP A 88 -26.83 -19.96 6.81
C ASP A 88 -25.96 -19.26 5.76
N THR A 89 -24.65 -19.41 5.87
CA THR A 89 -23.68 -18.69 5.00
C THR A 89 -22.77 -19.66 4.29
N THR A 90 -22.67 -19.57 2.95
CA THR A 90 -21.82 -20.45 2.14
C THR A 90 -21.02 -19.64 1.12
N ARG A 91 -19.74 -19.95 0.91
CA ARG A 91 -18.98 -19.34 -0.20
C ARG A 91 -19.35 -20.00 -1.53
N LYS A 92 -19.65 -19.18 -2.54
CA LYS A 92 -19.90 -19.62 -3.91
C LYS A 92 -18.95 -18.92 -4.88
N TYR A 93 -18.58 -19.63 -5.93
CA TYR A 93 -17.84 -19.08 -7.06
C TYR A 93 -18.85 -18.81 -8.17
N LEU A 94 -19.02 -17.55 -8.54
CA LEU A 94 -19.92 -17.16 -9.62
C LEU A 94 -19.12 -16.73 -10.84
N GLN A 95 -19.51 -17.29 -11.98
CA GLN A 95 -19.03 -16.88 -13.30
C GLN A 95 -19.71 -15.55 -13.67
N ARG A 96 -18.96 -14.51 -14.02
CA ARG A 96 -19.53 -13.19 -14.35
C ARG A 96 -20.25 -13.26 -15.70
N ALA A 97 -21.27 -12.44 -15.94
CA ALA A 97 -21.85 -12.29 -17.29
C ALA A 97 -20.81 -11.78 -18.32
N GLU A 98 -19.88 -10.92 -17.90
CA GLU A 98 -18.71 -10.53 -18.69
C GLU A 98 -17.78 -11.73 -18.96
N SER A 99 -17.77 -12.76 -18.12
CA SER A 99 -17.06 -14.01 -18.39
C SER A 99 -17.68 -14.76 -19.56
N GLN A 100 -19.01 -14.74 -19.74
CA GLN A 100 -19.64 -15.38 -20.92
C GLN A 100 -19.34 -14.63 -22.22
N ALA A 101 -19.29 -13.29 -22.19
CA ALA A 101 -18.85 -12.49 -23.34
C ALA A 101 -17.36 -12.67 -23.62
N ALA A 102 -16.53 -12.71 -22.57
CA ALA A 102 -15.11 -13.02 -22.65
C ALA A 102 -14.84 -14.45 -23.14
N ASP A 103 -15.71 -15.42 -22.85
CA ASP A 103 -15.60 -16.80 -23.37
C ASP A 103 -15.84 -16.85 -24.89
N GLY A 104 -16.76 -16.01 -25.41
CA GLY A 104 -16.99 -15.86 -26.85
C GLY A 104 -15.80 -15.22 -27.58
N GLU A 105 -15.29 -14.11 -27.05
CA GLU A 105 -14.09 -13.43 -27.59
C GLU A 105 -12.83 -14.30 -27.47
N ARG A 106 -12.68 -15.01 -26.35
CA ARG A 106 -11.62 -16.01 -26.16
C ARG A 106 -11.67 -17.10 -27.20
N LYS A 107 -12.85 -17.69 -27.45
CA LYS A 107 -12.99 -18.72 -28.47
C LYS A 107 -12.57 -18.20 -29.85
N THR A 108 -12.96 -16.98 -30.21
CA THR A 108 -12.53 -16.39 -31.49
C THR A 108 -11.02 -16.19 -31.58
N LEU A 109 -10.37 -15.80 -30.48
CA LEU A 109 -8.91 -15.64 -30.42
C LEU A 109 -8.18 -17.00 -30.41
N GLU A 110 -8.76 -18.03 -29.79
CA GLU A 110 -8.26 -19.42 -29.83
C GLU A 110 -8.34 -19.98 -31.26
N ASP A 111 -9.46 -19.78 -31.95
CA ASP A 111 -9.66 -20.17 -33.35
C ASP A 111 -8.67 -19.44 -34.29
N GLU A 112 -8.43 -18.13 -34.05
CA GLU A 112 -7.45 -17.34 -34.81
C GLU A 112 -6.00 -17.80 -34.55
N LEU A 113 -5.68 -18.12 -33.30
CA LEU A 113 -4.38 -18.65 -32.90
C LEU A 113 -4.09 -20.01 -33.55
N GLU A 114 -5.08 -20.89 -33.60
CA GLU A 114 -5.00 -22.18 -34.29
C GLU A 114 -4.73 -21.98 -35.79
N ALA A 115 -5.49 -21.09 -36.45
CA ALA A 115 -5.28 -20.78 -37.87
C ALA A 115 -3.88 -20.22 -38.18
N LEU A 116 -3.33 -19.36 -37.31
CA LEU A 116 -1.96 -18.83 -37.49
C LEU A 116 -0.89 -19.90 -37.27
N ARG A 117 -1.10 -20.83 -36.34
CA ARG A 117 -0.20 -21.98 -36.12
C ARG A 117 -0.20 -22.94 -37.31
N ASP A 118 -1.36 -23.16 -37.92
CA ASP A 118 -1.47 -23.96 -39.15
C ASP A 118 -0.75 -23.30 -40.32
N GLN A 119 -0.92 -21.98 -40.50
CA GLN A 119 -0.21 -21.21 -41.52
C GLN A 119 1.31 -21.25 -41.32
N LYS A 120 1.77 -21.15 -40.06
CA LYS A 120 3.19 -21.25 -39.72
C LYS A 120 3.73 -22.63 -40.09
N THR A 121 3.01 -23.69 -39.73
CA THR A 121 3.39 -25.07 -40.04
C THR A 121 3.54 -25.30 -41.55
N ALA A 122 2.63 -24.73 -42.36
CA ALA A 122 2.71 -24.80 -43.82
C ALA A 122 3.95 -24.08 -44.38
N LEU A 123 4.31 -22.91 -43.83
CA LEU A 123 5.50 -22.16 -44.24
C LEU A 123 6.80 -22.82 -43.76
N GLU A 124 6.79 -23.47 -42.59
CA GLU A 124 7.93 -24.28 -42.11
C GLU A 124 8.20 -25.45 -43.05
N ALA A 125 7.15 -26.13 -43.52
CA ALA A 125 7.26 -27.17 -44.53
C ALA A 125 7.83 -26.62 -45.86
N GLN A 126 7.42 -25.43 -46.28
CA GLN A 126 7.96 -24.77 -47.48
C GLN A 126 9.45 -24.41 -47.33
N ALA A 127 9.85 -23.87 -46.17
CA ALA A 127 11.23 -23.54 -45.88
C ALA A 127 12.12 -24.80 -45.87
N LEU A 128 11.65 -25.88 -45.25
CA LEU A 128 12.33 -27.17 -45.22
C LEU A 128 12.49 -27.78 -46.62
N ALA A 129 11.44 -27.68 -47.47
CA ALA A 129 11.50 -28.14 -48.85
C ALA A 129 12.56 -27.37 -49.66
N ALA A 130 12.61 -26.04 -49.50
CA ALA A 130 13.60 -25.18 -50.16
C ALA A 130 15.04 -25.48 -49.66
N GLU A 131 15.23 -25.73 -48.37
CA GLU A 131 16.51 -26.15 -47.78
C GLU A 131 16.97 -27.52 -48.31
N THR A 132 16.03 -28.47 -48.43
CA THR A 132 16.28 -29.79 -49.02
C THR A 132 16.71 -29.66 -50.49
N GLN A 133 16.04 -28.79 -51.26
CA GLN A 133 16.38 -28.51 -52.65
C GLN A 133 17.79 -27.90 -52.77
N LYS A 134 18.16 -26.95 -51.91
CA LYS A 134 19.53 -26.39 -51.85
C LYS A 134 20.57 -27.47 -51.57
N THR A 135 20.29 -28.36 -50.64
CA THR A 135 21.19 -29.47 -50.28
C THR A 135 21.37 -30.44 -51.43
N LEU A 136 20.28 -30.80 -52.13
CA LEU A 136 20.34 -31.65 -53.32
C LEU A 136 21.18 -31.01 -54.43
N ILE A 137 20.96 -29.71 -54.70
CA ILE A 137 21.72 -28.96 -55.70
C ILE A 137 23.21 -28.88 -55.32
N ALA A 138 23.52 -28.63 -54.05
CA ALA A 138 24.89 -28.61 -53.55
C ALA A 138 25.60 -29.97 -53.68
N ASN A 139 24.88 -31.07 -53.39
CA ASN A 139 25.41 -32.43 -53.57
C ASN A 139 25.66 -32.74 -55.05
N LEU A 140 24.76 -32.33 -55.96
CA LEU A 140 24.95 -32.48 -57.40
C LEU A 140 26.17 -31.70 -57.91
N ALA A 141 26.43 -30.51 -57.35
CA ALA A 141 27.60 -29.70 -57.67
C ALA A 141 28.93 -30.30 -57.16
N GLN A 142 28.89 -31.25 -56.22
CA GLN A 142 30.06 -31.95 -55.66
C GLN A 142 30.37 -33.30 -56.32
N LEU A 143 29.53 -33.79 -57.25
CA LEU A 143 29.84 -35.02 -57.98
C LEU A 143 31.14 -34.85 -58.80
N PRO A 144 32.16 -35.72 -58.63
CA PRO A 144 33.42 -35.59 -59.35
C PRO A 144 33.24 -35.86 -60.84
N THR A 145 33.42 -34.84 -61.68
CA THR A 145 33.69 -34.99 -63.11
C THR A 145 35.08 -35.61 -63.32
N ARG A 146 35.25 -36.90 -63.02
CA ARG A 146 36.44 -37.65 -63.41
C ARG A 146 36.21 -38.23 -64.81
N PRO A 147 36.96 -37.81 -65.85
CA PRO A 147 37.11 -38.65 -67.03
C PRO A 147 37.84 -39.93 -66.62
N SER A 148 37.32 -41.09 -67.00
CA SER A 148 38.11 -42.33 -66.99
C SER A 148 39.35 -42.14 -67.87
N PRO A 149 40.56 -42.51 -67.43
CA PRO A 149 41.79 -42.22 -68.15
C PRO A 149 42.02 -43.25 -69.26
N THR A 150 41.16 -43.30 -70.28
CA THR A 150 41.42 -44.05 -71.52
C THR A 150 40.49 -43.59 -72.64
N ALA A 151 40.69 -42.36 -73.12
CA ALA A 151 40.49 -42.00 -74.54
C ALA A 151 40.89 -40.54 -74.74
N SER A 152 41.74 -40.33 -75.73
CA SER A 152 42.26 -39.05 -76.19
C SER A 152 41.16 -38.02 -76.47
N GLY A 153 41.39 -36.77 -76.06
CA GLY A 153 40.55 -35.61 -76.42
C GLY A 153 39.65 -35.13 -75.29
N SER A 154 40.21 -34.56 -74.22
CA SER A 154 39.43 -33.84 -73.20
C SER A 154 39.05 -32.46 -73.75
N VAL A 155 37.91 -32.40 -74.41
CA VAL A 155 37.13 -31.17 -74.58
C VAL A 155 36.06 -31.23 -73.48
N LEU A 156 36.14 -30.34 -72.48
CA LEU A 156 35.01 -30.09 -71.59
C LEU A 156 33.80 -29.74 -72.49
N PRO A 157 32.67 -30.46 -72.42
CA PRO A 157 31.54 -30.19 -73.30
C PRO A 157 31.07 -28.73 -73.15
N GLU A 158 30.64 -28.10 -74.24
CA GLU A 158 30.01 -26.76 -74.25
C GLU A 158 28.86 -26.63 -73.21
N ASP A 159 28.28 -27.76 -72.77
CA ASP A 159 27.17 -27.85 -71.81
C ASP A 159 27.53 -27.65 -70.32
N TRP A 160 28.80 -27.57 -69.94
CA TRP A 160 29.17 -27.37 -68.53
C TRP A 160 28.81 -25.96 -68.02
N SER A 161 28.99 -24.94 -68.86
CA SER A 161 28.61 -23.55 -68.57
C SER A 161 27.10 -23.41 -68.32
N ARG A 162 26.29 -24.11 -69.11
CA ARG A 162 24.83 -24.18 -68.99
C ARG A 162 24.40 -24.89 -67.71
N THR A 163 25.07 -25.98 -67.36
CA THR A 163 24.81 -26.74 -66.12
C THR A 163 25.10 -25.92 -64.87
N LEU A 164 26.23 -25.22 -64.83
CA LEU A 164 26.58 -24.30 -63.73
C LEU A 164 25.58 -23.14 -63.62
N THR A 165 25.09 -22.62 -64.75
CA THR A 165 24.06 -21.57 -64.77
C THR A 165 22.73 -22.06 -64.19
N THR A 166 22.28 -23.27 -64.57
CA THR A 166 21.06 -23.89 -64.02
C THR A 166 21.18 -24.18 -62.52
N ILE A 167 22.35 -24.65 -62.06
CA ILE A 167 22.65 -24.86 -60.64
C ILE A 167 22.60 -23.54 -59.87
N ALA A 168 23.21 -22.48 -60.39
CA ALA A 168 23.20 -21.15 -59.78
C ALA A 168 21.78 -20.57 -59.71
N GLN A 169 21.00 -20.70 -60.78
CA GLN A 169 19.60 -20.27 -60.83
C GLN A 169 18.72 -21.04 -59.84
N GLY A 170 18.82 -22.38 -59.82
CA GLY A 170 18.06 -23.21 -58.88
C GLY A 170 18.43 -22.95 -57.42
N THR A 171 19.71 -22.69 -57.13
CA THR A 171 20.17 -22.32 -55.78
C THR A 171 19.64 -20.93 -55.36
N ALA A 172 19.66 -19.97 -56.28
CA ALA A 172 19.15 -18.62 -56.03
C ALA A 172 17.63 -18.62 -55.80
N GLU A 173 16.87 -19.38 -56.60
CA GLU A 173 15.42 -19.53 -56.44
C GLU A 173 15.05 -20.21 -55.13
N ALA A 174 15.69 -21.35 -54.81
CA ALA A 174 15.45 -22.05 -53.55
C ALA A 174 15.83 -21.18 -52.33
N SER A 175 16.93 -20.43 -52.41
CA SER A 175 17.32 -19.48 -51.35
C SER A 175 16.31 -18.33 -51.20
N ARG A 176 15.72 -17.85 -52.30
CA ARG A 176 14.67 -16.83 -52.27
C ARG A 176 13.39 -17.37 -51.61
N LEU A 177 12.97 -18.58 -51.98
CA LEU A 177 11.79 -19.23 -51.41
C LEU A 177 11.96 -19.51 -49.91
N GLU A 178 13.13 -19.97 -49.50
CA GLU A 178 13.46 -20.18 -48.09
C GLU A 178 13.40 -18.86 -47.30
N MET A 179 14.02 -17.80 -47.84
CA MET A 179 14.03 -16.48 -47.20
C MET A 179 12.63 -15.89 -47.07
N ASP A 180 11.81 -15.97 -48.11
CA ASP A 180 10.41 -15.49 -48.10
C ASP A 180 9.57 -16.26 -47.06
N ALA A 181 9.70 -17.59 -47.01
CA ALA A 181 9.02 -18.40 -46.00
C ALA A 181 9.47 -18.04 -44.57
N ARG A 182 10.79 -17.89 -44.33
CA ARG A 182 11.33 -17.51 -43.01
C ARG A 182 10.91 -16.12 -42.55
N VAL A 183 10.75 -15.15 -43.47
CA VAL A 183 10.21 -13.82 -43.14
C VAL A 183 8.77 -13.93 -42.68
N LYS A 184 7.93 -14.68 -43.41
CA LYS A 184 6.53 -14.89 -43.07
C LYS A 184 6.35 -15.64 -41.74
N ILE A 185 7.19 -16.66 -41.46
CA ILE A 185 7.20 -17.36 -40.17
C ILE A 185 7.46 -16.39 -39.03
N ARG A 186 8.45 -15.48 -39.16
CA ARG A 186 8.75 -14.49 -38.12
C ARG A 186 7.58 -13.53 -37.86
N ASP A 187 6.85 -13.15 -38.90
CA ASP A 187 5.67 -12.28 -38.75
C ASP A 187 4.51 -13.03 -38.08
N LEU A 188 4.32 -14.31 -38.38
CA LEU A 188 3.34 -15.17 -37.70
C LEU A 188 3.70 -15.38 -36.23
N ASP A 189 4.97 -15.60 -35.90
CA ASP A 189 5.44 -15.75 -34.51
C ASP A 189 5.11 -14.53 -33.65
N ARG A 190 5.28 -13.31 -34.18
CA ARG A 190 4.88 -12.08 -33.47
C ARG A 190 3.38 -12.04 -33.22
N ARG A 191 2.57 -12.40 -34.23
CA ARG A 191 1.10 -12.42 -34.10
C ARG A 191 0.62 -13.47 -33.10
N ILE A 192 1.25 -14.65 -33.09
CA ILE A 192 1.00 -15.72 -32.14
C ILE A 192 1.32 -15.25 -30.72
N ASP A 193 2.47 -14.63 -30.49
CA ASP A 193 2.86 -14.10 -29.16
C ASP A 193 1.92 -12.98 -28.68
N ASP A 194 1.49 -12.08 -29.59
CA ASP A 194 0.51 -11.04 -29.26
C ASP A 194 -0.86 -11.62 -28.89
N LEU A 195 -1.32 -12.68 -29.58
CA LEU A 195 -2.56 -13.38 -29.26
C LEU A 195 -2.46 -14.18 -27.96
N ASP A 196 -1.34 -14.87 -27.71
CA ASP A 196 -1.10 -15.60 -26.46
C ASP A 196 -1.10 -14.63 -25.25
N LYS A 197 -0.53 -13.42 -25.41
CA LYS A 197 -0.61 -12.36 -24.39
C LYS A 197 -2.03 -11.86 -24.17
N LYS A 198 -2.81 -11.66 -25.24
CA LYS A 198 -4.23 -11.27 -25.14
C LYS A 198 -5.06 -12.34 -24.45
N LEU A 199 -4.85 -13.62 -24.79
CA LEU A 199 -5.51 -14.76 -24.15
C LEU A 199 -5.16 -14.87 -22.66
N GLY A 200 -3.89 -14.65 -22.29
CA GLY A 200 -3.45 -14.61 -20.90
C GLY A 200 -4.10 -13.48 -20.09
N ALA A 201 -4.35 -12.32 -20.72
CA ALA A 201 -5.04 -11.18 -20.10
C ALA A 201 -6.57 -11.40 -19.95
N LEU A 202 -7.16 -12.33 -20.70
CA LEU A 202 -8.59 -12.65 -20.69
C LEU A 202 -8.97 -13.77 -19.70
N MET A 203 -8.06 -14.26 -18.84
CA MET A 203 -8.42 -15.22 -17.78
C MET A 203 -9.50 -14.61 -16.85
N PRO A 204 -10.71 -15.18 -16.79
CA PRO A 204 -11.76 -14.60 -15.96
C PRO A 204 -11.39 -14.79 -14.48
N PRO A 205 -11.36 -13.72 -13.66
CA PRO A 205 -11.35 -13.91 -12.22
C PRO A 205 -12.69 -14.52 -11.82
N LEU A 206 -12.66 -15.76 -11.33
CA LEU A 206 -13.80 -16.34 -10.60
C LEU A 206 -14.19 -15.34 -9.51
N THR A 207 -15.42 -14.83 -9.54
CA THR A 207 -15.88 -13.91 -8.50
C THR A 207 -16.38 -14.75 -7.34
N GLU A 208 -15.60 -14.83 -6.27
CA GLU A 208 -16.06 -15.39 -5.00
C GLU A 208 -17.13 -14.47 -4.40
N GLN A 209 -18.27 -15.03 -4.02
CA GLN A 209 -19.34 -14.36 -3.27
C GLN A 209 -19.75 -15.19 -2.06
N THR A 210 -20.33 -14.52 -1.07
CA THR A 210 -20.95 -15.18 0.08
C THR A 210 -22.45 -15.28 -0.18
N GLU A 211 -22.96 -16.49 -0.31
CA GLU A 211 -24.41 -16.74 -0.31
C GLU A 211 -24.90 -16.72 1.15
N VAL A 212 -25.94 -15.92 1.42
CA VAL A 212 -26.65 -15.88 2.70
C VAL A 212 -28.06 -16.41 2.48
N ARG A 213 -28.40 -17.51 3.15
CA ARG A 213 -29.72 -18.14 3.11
C ARG A 213 -30.44 -17.84 4.42
N ILE A 214 -31.59 -17.21 4.34
CA ILE A 214 -32.38 -16.76 5.49
C ILE A 214 -33.69 -17.53 5.49
N ASN A 215 -33.88 -18.39 6.48
CA ASN A 215 -35.11 -19.15 6.66
C ASN A 215 -36.10 -18.30 7.46
N LEU A 216 -37.25 -18.01 6.86
CA LEU A 216 -38.28 -17.12 7.39
C LEU A 216 -39.61 -17.86 7.52
N ALA A 217 -40.37 -17.56 8.57
CA ALA A 217 -41.74 -18.06 8.74
C ALA A 217 -42.72 -16.89 8.90
N ALA A 218 -43.59 -16.72 7.91
CA ALA A 218 -44.61 -15.67 7.88
C ALA A 218 -45.97 -16.22 8.29
N THR A 219 -46.63 -15.58 9.26
CA THR A 219 -47.93 -16.05 9.78
C THR A 219 -49.11 -15.62 8.90
N SER A 220 -48.92 -14.58 8.10
CA SER A 220 -49.85 -14.02 7.12
C SER A 220 -49.06 -13.43 5.95
N THR A 221 -49.72 -13.11 4.85
CA THR A 221 -49.10 -12.30 3.79
C THR A 221 -48.65 -10.96 4.37
N LEU A 222 -47.38 -10.59 4.15
CA LEU A 222 -46.77 -9.39 4.71
C LEU A 222 -45.65 -8.85 3.82
N GLU A 223 -45.38 -7.56 3.99
CA GLU A 223 -44.16 -6.92 3.48
C GLU A 223 -43.14 -6.82 4.63
N ALA A 224 -41.88 -7.13 4.32
CA ALA A 224 -40.76 -7.07 5.26
C ALA A 224 -39.55 -6.34 4.67
N ASP A 225 -38.98 -5.44 5.48
CA ASP A 225 -37.68 -4.82 5.26
C ASP A 225 -36.64 -5.60 6.07
N LEU A 226 -35.74 -6.30 5.38
CA LEU A 226 -34.61 -7.01 5.97
C LEU A 226 -33.39 -6.10 5.99
N THR A 227 -32.70 -6.06 7.13
CA THR A 227 -31.42 -5.37 7.33
C THR A 227 -30.33 -6.41 7.56
N ILE A 228 -29.32 -6.43 6.71
CA ILE A 228 -28.19 -7.36 6.79
C ILE A 228 -26.94 -6.57 7.14
N ARG A 229 -26.28 -6.93 8.25
CA ARG A 229 -25.02 -6.33 8.69
C ARG A 229 -23.90 -7.34 8.66
N TYR A 230 -22.72 -6.95 8.18
CA TYR A 230 -21.52 -7.78 8.16
C TYR A 230 -20.26 -6.94 8.20
N GLN A 231 -19.20 -7.54 8.74
CA GLN A 231 -17.86 -6.98 8.72
C GLN A 231 -17.13 -7.43 7.46
N VAL A 232 -16.34 -6.52 6.89
CA VAL A 232 -15.41 -6.79 5.80
C VAL A 232 -14.00 -6.42 6.22
N SER A 233 -13.05 -7.27 5.84
CA SER A 233 -11.63 -6.92 5.85
C SER A 233 -11.28 -6.12 4.59
N ASN A 234 -10.17 -5.38 4.61
CA ASN A 234 -9.68 -4.56 3.48
C ASN A 234 -10.44 -3.25 3.22
N ALA A 235 -11.06 -2.69 4.26
CA ALA A 235 -11.43 -1.29 4.32
C ALA A 235 -10.78 -0.65 5.55
N ASN A 236 -10.43 0.63 5.48
CA ASN A 236 -9.96 1.38 6.63
C ASN A 236 -10.09 2.88 6.36
N TRP A 237 -10.06 3.66 7.43
CA TRP A 237 -9.72 5.07 7.35
C TRP A 237 -8.51 5.38 8.22
N THR A 238 -7.74 6.37 7.81
CA THR A 238 -6.59 6.87 8.57
C THR A 238 -6.73 8.38 8.83
N PRO A 239 -6.40 8.84 10.05
CA PRO A 239 -6.38 10.27 10.34
C PRO A 239 -5.22 10.95 9.60
N ILE A 240 -5.53 12.07 8.95
CA ILE A 240 -4.58 12.93 8.27
C ILE A 240 -4.88 14.37 8.65
N TYR A 241 -3.86 15.20 8.73
CA TYR A 241 -4.00 16.56 9.25
C TYR A 241 -3.41 17.57 8.27
N ASP A 242 -4.04 18.74 8.16
CA ASP A 242 -3.44 19.90 7.53
C ASP A 242 -3.24 20.96 8.62
N ALA A 243 -2.00 21.33 8.88
CA ALA A 243 -1.64 22.34 9.87
C ALA A 243 -1.16 23.59 9.15
N ARG A 244 -1.91 24.68 9.25
CA ARG A 244 -1.64 25.96 8.58
C ARG A 244 -1.28 27.01 9.61
N LEU A 245 -0.01 27.34 9.68
CA LEU A 245 0.50 28.42 10.52
C LEU A 245 0.49 29.73 9.74
N VAL A 246 -0.18 30.73 10.30
CA VAL A 246 0.05 32.14 9.99
C VAL A 246 1.00 32.65 11.06
N SER A 247 2.22 32.99 10.65
CA SER A 247 3.30 33.35 11.58
C SER A 247 2.98 34.61 12.38
N GLY A 248 2.04 35.44 11.91
CA GLY A 248 1.67 36.70 12.54
C GLY A 248 2.70 37.80 12.30
N SER A 249 2.43 38.99 12.83
CA SER A 249 3.28 40.18 12.71
C SER A 249 3.62 40.71 14.11
N LYS A 250 4.19 41.91 14.19
CA LYS A 250 4.36 42.61 15.48
C LYS A 250 3.01 42.98 16.12
N THR A 251 1.99 43.21 15.30
CA THR A 251 0.64 43.63 15.74
C THR A 251 -0.36 42.49 15.75
N ASP A 252 -0.12 41.44 14.95
CA ASP A 252 -1.05 40.32 14.79
C ASP A 252 -0.47 39.05 15.42
N PRO A 253 -1.16 38.42 16.37
CA PRO A 253 -0.70 37.18 16.97
C PRO A 253 -0.66 36.05 15.93
N ALA A 254 0.24 35.10 16.14
CA ALA A 254 0.29 33.89 15.34
C ALA A 254 -1.03 33.10 15.49
N LYS A 255 -1.44 32.44 14.42
CA LYS A 255 -2.64 31.58 14.39
C LYS A 255 -2.30 30.27 13.71
N LEU A 256 -2.76 29.17 14.30
CA LEU A 256 -2.62 27.84 13.74
C LEU A 256 -4.01 27.28 13.45
N GLU A 257 -4.31 27.04 12.19
CA GLU A 257 -5.47 26.22 11.81
C GLU A 257 -5.03 24.76 11.72
N LEU A 258 -5.69 23.89 12.48
CA LEU A 258 -5.47 22.45 12.46
C LEU A 258 -6.72 21.77 11.92
N ALA A 259 -6.70 21.43 10.64
CA ALA A 259 -7.78 20.68 9.99
C ALA A 259 -7.52 19.18 10.12
N ARG A 260 -8.50 18.48 10.71
CA ARG A 260 -8.51 17.02 10.81
C ARG A 260 -9.32 16.42 9.68
N ARG A 261 -8.71 15.51 8.94
CA ARG A 261 -9.30 14.80 7.81
C ARG A 261 -9.19 13.29 8.03
N ALA A 262 -10.06 12.55 7.34
CA ALA A 262 -9.91 11.11 7.21
C ALA A 262 -9.60 10.75 5.76
N ALA A 263 -8.61 9.87 5.58
CA ALA A 263 -8.29 9.23 4.33
C ALA A 263 -8.88 7.81 4.35
N ILE A 264 -9.94 7.60 3.59
CA ILE A 264 -10.68 6.33 3.51
C ILE A 264 -10.20 5.56 2.29
N THR A 265 -9.90 4.27 2.48
CA THR A 265 -9.52 3.35 1.41
C THR A 265 -10.28 2.03 1.56
N GLN A 266 -10.66 1.43 0.44
CA GLN A 266 -11.34 0.13 0.46
C GLN A 266 -11.02 -0.70 -0.80
N ARG A 267 -10.82 -2.00 -0.60
CA ARG A 267 -10.63 -3.04 -1.62
C ARG A 267 -11.47 -4.26 -1.28
N THR A 268 -12.74 -4.01 -0.94
CA THR A 268 -13.70 -5.03 -0.50
C THR A 268 -14.33 -5.79 -1.66
N ASN A 269 -13.94 -5.46 -2.90
CA ASN A 269 -14.54 -5.91 -4.16
C ASN A 269 -16.04 -5.57 -4.26
N GLU A 270 -16.48 -4.56 -3.51
CA GLU A 270 -17.85 -4.06 -3.48
C GLU A 270 -17.83 -2.52 -3.53
N ASN A 271 -18.54 -1.95 -4.49
CA ASN A 271 -18.68 -0.49 -4.60
C ASN A 271 -19.75 0.00 -3.62
N TRP A 272 -19.38 0.95 -2.76
CA TRP A 272 -20.36 1.65 -1.92
C TRP A 272 -20.85 2.85 -2.70
N THR A 273 -22.10 2.81 -3.20
CA THR A 273 -22.66 3.87 -4.04
C THR A 273 -23.81 4.53 -3.32
N ASP A 274 -23.76 5.86 -3.15
CA ASP A 274 -24.83 6.63 -2.52
C ASP A 274 -25.17 6.13 -1.09
N VAL A 275 -24.14 5.90 -0.27
CA VAL A 275 -24.28 5.34 1.08
C VAL A 275 -24.18 6.43 2.15
N THR A 276 -24.85 6.20 3.29
CA THR A 276 -24.56 6.96 4.51
C THR A 276 -23.22 6.47 5.05
N LEU A 277 -22.28 7.39 5.28
CA LEU A 277 -20.93 7.05 5.72
C LEU A 277 -20.68 7.53 7.14
N GLU A 278 -20.26 6.60 7.99
CA GLU A 278 -19.79 6.88 9.34
C GLU A 278 -18.35 6.40 9.48
N LEU A 279 -17.52 7.16 10.20
CA LEU A 279 -16.17 6.75 10.54
C LEU A 279 -16.08 6.52 12.03
N SER A 280 -15.47 5.42 12.46
CA SER A 280 -15.34 5.10 13.88
C SER A 280 -13.89 4.79 14.24
N THR A 281 -13.47 5.23 15.42
CA THR A 281 -12.18 4.84 16.01
C THR A 281 -12.24 3.52 16.77
N ALA A 282 -13.41 2.87 16.83
CA ALA A 282 -13.57 1.56 17.43
C ALA A 282 -12.71 0.51 16.70
N ARG A 283 -12.37 -0.56 17.41
CA ARG A 283 -11.52 -1.64 16.89
C ARG A 283 -12.20 -3.00 17.01
N PRO A 284 -13.29 -3.23 16.26
CA PRO A 284 -14.03 -4.48 16.33
C PRO A 284 -13.26 -5.68 15.78
N SER A 285 -12.20 -5.43 14.99
CA SER A 285 -11.32 -6.48 14.45
C SER A 285 -10.12 -6.81 15.33
N ASP A 286 -9.88 -6.07 16.43
CA ASP A 286 -8.80 -6.36 17.37
C ASP A 286 -9.18 -7.55 18.28
N GLY A 287 -8.17 -8.27 18.77
CA GLY A 287 -8.37 -9.36 19.73
C GLY A 287 -8.98 -8.85 21.03
N ALA A 288 -10.05 -9.50 21.50
CA ALA A 288 -10.76 -9.11 22.71
C ALA A 288 -10.03 -9.49 24.02
N ALA A 289 -9.07 -10.42 23.96
CA ALA A 289 -8.33 -10.92 25.11
C ALA A 289 -6.83 -10.64 24.96
N ALA A 290 -6.15 -10.42 26.09
CA ALA A 290 -4.70 -10.33 26.11
C ALA A 290 -4.07 -11.62 25.57
N PRO A 291 -2.98 -11.55 24.78
CA PRO A 291 -2.26 -12.74 24.37
C PRO A 291 -1.73 -13.48 25.60
N VAL A 292 -1.72 -14.81 25.53
CA VAL A 292 -1.13 -15.64 26.60
C VAL A 292 0.38 -15.47 26.54
N LEU A 293 1.00 -15.13 27.67
CA LEU A 293 2.45 -15.04 27.79
C LEU A 293 3.00 -16.44 28.07
N ASP A 294 3.76 -16.99 27.12
CA ASP A 294 4.48 -18.24 27.32
C ASP A 294 5.68 -18.04 28.25
N THR A 295 5.99 -19.07 29.06
CA THR A 295 7.18 -19.07 29.91
C THR A 295 8.43 -19.05 29.05
N GLN A 296 9.26 -18.00 29.19
CA GLN A 296 10.60 -18.01 28.62
C GLN A 296 11.52 -18.87 29.49
N ILE A 297 11.82 -20.08 29.02
CA ILE A 297 12.77 -20.98 29.68
C ILE A 297 14.19 -20.60 29.21
N VAL A 298 15.08 -20.35 30.17
CA VAL A 298 16.52 -20.25 29.94
C VAL A 298 17.14 -21.55 30.42
N ASP A 299 17.69 -22.33 29.49
CA ASP A 299 18.43 -23.56 29.79
C ASP A 299 19.76 -23.54 29.02
N PHE A 300 20.71 -24.39 29.41
CA PHE A 300 21.96 -24.56 28.68
C PHE A 300 21.67 -25.08 27.27
N GLU A 301 22.42 -24.58 26.28
CA GLU A 301 22.30 -25.08 24.91
C GLU A 301 22.57 -26.60 24.90
N PRO A 302 21.58 -27.43 24.51
CA PRO A 302 21.77 -28.87 24.52
C PRO A 302 22.90 -29.21 23.55
N GLU A 303 23.81 -30.09 23.96
CA GLU A 303 24.81 -30.64 23.05
C GLU A 303 24.10 -31.18 21.82
N ILE A 304 24.36 -30.55 20.66
CA ILE A 304 23.86 -31.01 19.37
C ILE A 304 24.51 -32.37 19.14
N LYS A 305 23.82 -33.45 19.53
CA LYS A 305 24.21 -34.80 19.11
C LYS A 305 24.10 -34.80 17.60
N PRO A 306 25.19 -35.07 16.86
CA PRO A 306 25.13 -35.11 15.41
C PRO A 306 24.06 -36.13 15.00
N MET A 307 23.00 -35.63 14.37
CA MET A 307 22.04 -36.50 13.71
C MET A 307 22.81 -37.29 12.64
N PRO A 308 22.60 -38.60 12.52
CA PRO A 308 23.12 -39.35 11.38
C PRO A 308 22.63 -38.65 10.12
N ALA A 309 23.57 -38.30 9.24
CA ALA A 309 23.25 -37.63 7.99
C ALA A 309 22.16 -38.44 7.26
N PRO A 310 21.06 -37.81 6.79
CA PRO A 310 20.17 -38.48 5.87
C PRO A 310 21.00 -38.87 4.65
N VAL A 311 20.99 -40.16 4.32
CA VAL A 311 21.54 -40.67 3.06
C VAL A 311 20.91 -39.87 1.92
N ALA A 312 21.72 -39.02 1.30
CA ALA A 312 21.30 -38.19 0.19
C ALA A 312 20.81 -39.09 -0.95
N SER A 313 19.50 -39.03 -1.24
CA SER A 313 19.01 -39.51 -2.52
C SER A 313 19.51 -38.56 -3.61
N SER A 314 19.83 -39.12 -4.77
CA SER A 314 20.55 -38.50 -5.88
C SER A 314 19.76 -37.43 -6.66
N THR A 315 18.82 -36.71 -6.03
CA THR A 315 17.93 -35.75 -6.73
C THR A 315 18.23 -34.27 -6.45
N ASP A 316 19.08 -33.93 -5.48
CA ASP A 316 19.36 -32.52 -5.12
C ASP A 316 20.53 -31.86 -5.88
N ARG A 317 21.28 -32.62 -6.70
CA ARG A 317 22.42 -32.07 -7.45
C ARG A 317 22.05 -31.32 -8.75
N LEU A 318 20.80 -31.40 -9.22
CA LEU A 318 20.40 -30.79 -10.48
C LEU A 318 19.79 -29.39 -10.35
N ARG A 319 19.49 -28.92 -9.12
CA ARG A 319 18.74 -27.66 -8.91
C ARG A 319 19.62 -26.44 -8.56
N LYS A 320 20.95 -26.61 -8.47
CA LYS A 320 21.89 -25.56 -8.05
C LYS A 320 22.80 -24.99 -9.17
N LEU A 321 22.45 -25.21 -10.44
CA LEU A 321 23.20 -24.66 -11.58
C LEU A 321 22.38 -23.74 -12.51
N GLN A 322 21.22 -23.22 -12.10
CA GLN A 322 20.37 -22.38 -12.97
C GLN A 322 19.92 -21.03 -12.39
N SER A 323 20.61 -20.47 -11.39
CA SER A 323 20.32 -19.10 -10.93
C SER A 323 21.59 -18.29 -10.72
N ALA A 324 22.35 -18.11 -11.80
CA ALA A 324 23.40 -17.11 -11.88
C ALA A 324 23.64 -16.71 -13.35
N GLU A 325 22.65 -16.11 -14.01
CA GLU A 325 22.86 -15.30 -15.22
C GLU A 325 21.58 -14.55 -15.61
N ARG A 326 21.60 -13.23 -15.40
CA ARG A 326 20.94 -12.14 -16.17
C ARG A 326 20.79 -10.90 -15.27
N ARG A 327 21.89 -10.16 -15.14
CA ARG A 327 21.87 -8.72 -14.90
C ARG A 327 22.77 -8.07 -15.94
N ALA A 328 22.36 -6.87 -16.35
CA ALA A 328 22.96 -5.92 -17.29
C ALA A 328 22.78 -6.24 -18.78
N ASP A 329 21.83 -5.56 -19.42
CA ASP A 329 22.19 -4.39 -20.24
C ASP A 329 20.95 -3.54 -20.55
N THR A 330 21.06 -2.22 -20.43
CA THR A 330 20.63 -1.19 -21.41
C THR A 330 20.82 0.18 -20.75
N ALA A 331 21.75 0.96 -21.29
CA ALA A 331 21.86 2.40 -21.06
C ALA A 331 21.70 3.12 -22.41
N GLN A 332 20.97 4.22 -22.34
CA GLN A 332 20.88 5.35 -23.27
C GLN A 332 20.10 5.17 -24.59
N ASP A 333 18.93 5.82 -24.64
CA ASP A 333 18.71 6.91 -25.60
C ASP A 333 17.58 7.83 -25.13
N GLN A 334 17.83 9.15 -25.13
CA GLN A 334 16.90 10.22 -25.52
C GLN A 334 17.44 11.60 -25.10
N MET A 335 17.83 12.39 -26.10
CA MET A 335 17.89 13.85 -26.02
C MET A 335 16.66 14.47 -26.70
N SER A 336 16.18 15.54 -26.06
CA SER A 336 15.60 16.78 -26.61
C SER A 336 14.37 16.72 -27.52
N LEU A 337 13.32 17.42 -27.07
CA LEU A 337 12.73 18.51 -27.87
C LEU A 337 12.08 19.54 -26.93
N GLY A 338 12.63 20.75 -26.94
CA GLY A 338 12.01 21.94 -26.39
C GLY A 338 10.87 22.42 -27.29
N GLY A 339 9.79 22.87 -26.66
CA GLY A 339 8.71 23.61 -27.29
C GLY A 339 8.22 24.66 -26.31
N ALA A 340 8.60 25.92 -26.55
CA ALA A 340 8.01 27.06 -25.89
C ALA A 340 6.56 27.21 -26.39
N VAL A 341 5.63 27.39 -25.45
CA VAL A 341 4.28 27.89 -25.72
C VAL A 341 4.12 29.17 -24.93
N ASP A 342 4.02 30.28 -25.67
CA ASP A 342 3.58 31.57 -25.18
C ASP A 342 2.18 31.43 -24.55
N MET A 343 2.03 31.90 -23.32
CA MET A 343 0.73 32.08 -22.70
C MET A 343 0.40 33.56 -22.64
N ASP A 344 -0.61 33.92 -23.43
CA ASP A 344 -1.27 35.21 -23.46
C ASP A 344 -1.92 35.54 -22.12
N VAL A 345 -1.80 36.80 -21.73
CA VAL A 345 -2.38 37.40 -20.52
C VAL A 345 -3.88 37.62 -20.71
N ALA A 346 -4.70 36.95 -19.90
CA ALA A 346 -6.12 37.25 -19.77
C ALA A 346 -6.49 37.70 -18.35
N ALA A 347 -7.27 38.77 -18.34
CA ALA A 347 -7.75 39.63 -17.26
C ALA A 347 -8.21 38.99 -15.94
N LEU A 348 -8.04 39.80 -14.89
CA LEU A 348 -8.53 39.66 -13.52
C LEU A 348 -10.00 39.24 -13.43
N ALA A 349 -10.23 38.04 -12.90
CA ALA A 349 -11.52 37.65 -12.32
C ALA A 349 -11.56 38.06 -10.82
N PRO A 350 -12.73 38.41 -10.26
CA PRO A 350 -12.85 38.80 -8.85
C PRO A 350 -12.51 37.62 -7.92
N PRO A 351 -12.07 37.89 -6.68
CA PRO A 351 -11.66 36.85 -5.74
C PRO A 351 -12.83 35.87 -5.49
N PRO A 352 -12.58 34.54 -5.51
CA PRO A 352 -13.60 33.57 -5.17
C PRO A 352 -13.99 33.76 -3.70
N ALA A 353 -15.31 33.80 -3.44
CA ALA A 353 -15.81 33.62 -2.09
C ALA A 353 -15.40 32.21 -1.61
N PRO A 354 -14.94 32.05 -0.35
CA PRO A 354 -14.52 30.76 0.16
C PRO A 354 -15.71 29.79 0.12
N ILE A 355 -15.51 28.62 -0.50
CA ILE A 355 -16.45 27.50 -0.43
C ILE A 355 -16.19 26.82 0.91
N GLU A 356 -17.19 26.80 1.79
CA GLU A 356 -17.11 26.08 3.06
C GLU A 356 -17.26 24.56 2.79
N GLU A 357 -16.24 23.78 3.17
CA GLU A 357 -16.32 22.31 3.13
C GLU A 357 -17.28 21.80 4.22
N ALA A 358 -18.16 20.85 3.88
CA ALA A 358 -19.04 20.23 4.86
C ALA A 358 -18.23 19.41 5.88
N VAL A 359 -18.45 19.68 7.17
CA VAL A 359 -17.73 19.06 8.30
C VAL A 359 -18.55 17.90 8.88
N ALA A 360 -17.91 16.78 9.20
CA ALA A 360 -18.57 15.64 9.86
C ALA A 360 -19.06 15.98 11.28
N VAL A 361 -20.20 15.39 11.67
CA VAL A 361 -20.71 15.52 13.05
C VAL A 361 -20.05 14.46 13.92
N MET A 362 -19.33 14.90 14.95
CA MET A 362 -18.63 14.01 15.89
C MET A 362 -19.50 13.67 17.10
N THR A 363 -19.61 12.38 17.43
CA THR A 363 -20.08 11.90 18.73
C THR A 363 -18.94 11.17 19.43
N ALA A 364 -18.58 11.60 20.64
CA ALA A 364 -17.48 11.02 21.40
C ALA A 364 -18.00 10.27 22.62
N ALA A 365 -17.60 9.00 22.74
CA ALA A 365 -17.75 8.16 23.92
C ALA A 365 -16.36 7.90 24.55
N PRO A 366 -16.27 7.40 25.81
CA PRO A 366 -14.99 7.20 26.49
C PRO A 366 -14.00 6.26 25.78
N PHE A 367 -14.50 5.38 24.90
CA PHE A 367 -13.72 4.33 24.23
C PHE A 367 -13.80 4.38 22.69
N GLU A 368 -14.60 5.28 22.12
CA GLU A 368 -14.75 5.44 20.67
C GLU A 368 -15.20 6.86 20.29
N ALA A 369 -14.81 7.31 19.11
CA ALA A 369 -15.37 8.51 18.48
C ALA A 369 -15.94 8.11 17.12
N THR A 370 -17.17 8.55 16.87
CA THR A 370 -17.85 8.37 15.59
C THR A 370 -18.00 9.71 14.88
N TYR A 371 -17.81 9.71 13.56
CA TYR A 371 -17.90 10.88 12.70
C TYR A 371 -18.90 10.58 11.58
N ALA A 372 -20.08 11.19 11.66
CA ALA A 372 -21.09 11.09 10.60
C ALA A 372 -20.69 12.04 9.47
N VAL A 373 -20.31 11.48 8.32
CA VAL A 373 -19.95 12.27 7.14
C VAL A 373 -21.23 12.86 6.52
N PRO A 374 -21.32 14.17 6.26
CA PRO A 374 -22.56 14.77 5.79
C PRO A 374 -22.93 14.31 4.38
N GLY A 375 -24.22 14.03 4.18
CA GLY A 375 -24.77 13.61 2.89
C GLY A 375 -24.50 12.15 2.55
N LYS A 376 -24.82 11.78 1.30
CA LYS A 376 -24.55 10.45 0.75
C LYS A 376 -23.25 10.47 -0.03
N VAL A 377 -22.48 9.38 0.08
CA VAL A 377 -21.13 9.29 -0.46
C VAL A 377 -20.97 8.02 -1.28
N SER A 378 -20.26 8.11 -2.40
CA SER A 378 -19.82 6.94 -3.16
C SER A 378 -18.30 6.70 -2.99
N ILE A 379 -17.91 5.45 -2.73
CA ILE A 379 -16.51 4.99 -2.58
C ILE A 379 -16.32 3.71 -3.40
N PRO A 380 -15.57 3.77 -4.53
CA PRO A 380 -15.33 2.61 -5.37
C PRO A 380 -14.33 1.63 -4.75
N ALA A 381 -14.39 0.36 -5.16
CA ALA A 381 -13.53 -0.73 -4.68
C ALA A 381 -12.14 -0.78 -5.34
N THR A 382 -11.64 0.37 -5.81
CA THR A 382 -10.37 0.50 -6.52
C THR A 382 -9.19 0.63 -5.56
N GLY A 383 -9.45 0.97 -4.29
CA GLY A 383 -8.44 1.32 -3.31
C GLY A 383 -7.90 2.75 -3.45
N GLU A 384 -8.54 3.58 -4.28
CA GLU A 384 -8.29 5.01 -4.29
C GLU A 384 -8.65 5.65 -2.95
N THR A 385 -7.91 6.69 -2.57
CA THR A 385 -8.11 7.38 -1.30
C THR A 385 -9.16 8.46 -1.44
N LYS A 386 -10.24 8.35 -0.66
CA LYS A 386 -11.21 9.43 -0.48
C LYS A 386 -10.88 10.22 0.77
N ARG A 387 -10.76 11.54 0.66
CA ARG A 387 -10.50 12.44 1.80
C ARG A 387 -11.80 13.13 2.21
N VAL A 388 -12.07 13.18 3.51
CA VAL A 388 -13.21 13.91 4.09
C VAL A 388 -12.74 14.78 5.25
N LEU A 389 -13.31 15.98 5.40
CA LEU A 389 -13.04 16.89 6.51
C LEU A 389 -13.86 16.47 7.73
N LEU A 390 -13.20 16.29 8.87
CA LEU A 390 -13.82 15.89 10.13
C LEU A 390 -14.01 17.07 11.09
N SER A 391 -13.00 17.93 11.20
CA SER A 391 -13.05 19.16 11.99
C SER A 391 -11.97 20.12 11.51
N SER A 392 -12.11 21.41 11.85
CA SER A 392 -11.03 22.39 11.74
C SER A 392 -11.05 23.28 12.97
N ASP A 393 -9.93 23.30 13.69
CA ASP A 393 -9.77 24.07 14.93
C ASP A 393 -8.78 25.21 14.70
N THR A 394 -9.12 26.41 15.17
CA THR A 394 -8.20 27.55 15.20
C THR A 394 -7.59 27.68 16.58
N LEU A 395 -6.27 27.55 16.65
CA LEU A 395 -5.46 27.56 17.86
C LEU A 395 -4.57 28.81 17.90
N ALA A 396 -4.22 29.24 19.12
CA ALA A 396 -3.27 30.31 19.38
C ALA A 396 -1.92 29.71 19.81
N PRO A 397 -0.98 29.48 18.87
CA PRO A 397 0.31 28.89 19.21
C PRO A 397 1.28 29.91 19.79
N THR A 398 2.21 29.43 20.61
CA THR A 398 3.44 30.14 20.97
C THR A 398 4.54 29.72 20.01
N LEU A 399 5.21 30.68 19.38
CA LEU A 399 6.28 30.41 18.41
C LEU A 399 7.65 30.42 19.07
N SER A 400 8.48 29.44 18.71
CA SER A 400 9.88 29.36 19.12
C SER A 400 10.76 28.88 17.97
N SER A 401 12.06 29.21 18.03
CA SER A 401 13.06 28.73 17.10
C SER A 401 13.92 27.67 17.79
N ARG A 402 14.05 26.50 17.17
CA ARG A 402 14.84 25.37 17.70
C ARG A 402 16.03 25.09 16.79
N SER A 403 17.21 24.90 17.38
CA SER A 403 18.41 24.52 16.62
C SER A 403 19.16 23.38 17.29
N VAL A 404 19.80 22.54 16.46
CA VAL A 404 20.70 21.45 16.87
C VAL A 404 22.04 21.63 16.13
N PRO A 405 22.84 22.65 16.47
CA PRO A 405 23.88 23.20 15.59
C PRO A 405 24.99 22.20 15.23
N LYS A 406 25.21 21.20 16.08
CA LYS A 406 26.18 20.12 15.87
C LYS A 406 25.73 19.10 14.80
N VAL A 407 24.43 19.04 14.52
CA VAL A 407 23.82 18.16 13.51
C VAL A 407 23.50 18.96 12.24
N ASP A 408 22.85 20.10 12.40
CA ASP A 408 22.50 21.03 11.33
C ASP A 408 22.58 22.47 11.87
N SER A 409 23.28 23.35 11.13
CA SER A 409 23.44 24.76 11.47
C SER A 409 22.19 25.61 11.19
N ASN A 410 21.10 25.04 10.69
CA ASN A 410 19.82 25.74 10.57
C ASN A 410 19.11 25.87 11.93
N SER A 411 18.22 26.87 12.00
CA SER A 411 17.18 26.94 13.02
C SER A 411 15.84 26.56 12.38
N TYR A 412 14.93 26.03 13.18
CA TYR A 412 13.63 25.52 12.74
C TYR A 412 12.53 26.19 13.54
N LEU A 413 11.47 26.64 12.88
CA LEU A 413 10.33 27.27 13.54
C LEU A 413 9.44 26.18 14.16
N TYR A 414 9.09 26.33 15.41
CA TYR A 414 8.17 25.47 16.15
C TYR A 414 6.98 26.27 16.67
N ALA A 415 5.81 25.67 16.57
CA ALA A 415 4.60 26.14 17.23
C ALA A 415 4.27 25.20 18.40
N THR A 416 4.20 25.76 19.60
CA THR A 416 3.69 25.08 20.79
C THR A 416 2.22 25.45 20.96
N PHE A 417 1.34 24.45 21.08
CA PHE A 417 -0.10 24.69 21.24
C PHE A 417 -0.74 23.62 22.13
N GLN A 418 -1.95 23.92 22.62
CA GLN A 418 -2.80 22.98 23.34
C GLN A 418 -4.07 22.76 22.54
N ILE A 419 -4.57 21.53 22.55
CA ILE A 419 -5.88 21.21 22.00
C ILE A 419 -6.93 21.33 23.10
N ALA A 420 -8.14 21.75 22.72
CA ALA A 420 -9.23 21.94 23.67
C ALA A 420 -9.65 20.62 24.36
N LYS A 421 -10.32 20.74 25.50
CA LYS A 421 -10.88 19.61 26.23
C LYS A 421 -11.83 18.81 25.33
N GLY A 422 -11.65 17.49 25.28
CA GLY A 422 -12.42 16.61 24.40
C GLY A 422 -11.71 15.27 24.18
N SER A 423 -11.91 14.68 23.01
CA SER A 423 -11.18 13.47 22.60
C SER A 423 -9.76 13.80 22.14
N PRO A 424 -8.76 12.95 22.43
CA PRO A 424 -7.41 13.13 21.91
C PRO A 424 -7.38 13.06 20.38
N LEU A 425 -6.44 13.78 19.74
CA LEU A 425 -6.19 13.61 18.32
C LEU A 425 -5.29 12.39 18.13
N LEU A 426 -5.76 11.45 17.30
CA LEU A 426 -5.05 10.22 17.02
C LEU A 426 -3.75 10.48 16.24
N PRO A 427 -2.72 9.62 16.39
CA PRO A 427 -1.51 9.71 15.59
C PRO A 427 -1.82 9.66 14.09
N GLY A 428 -1.13 10.47 13.29
CA GLY A 428 -1.32 10.48 11.85
C GLY A 428 -0.46 11.51 11.13
N ARG A 429 -0.42 11.39 9.80
CA ARG A 429 0.38 12.27 8.95
C ARG A 429 -0.15 13.70 8.96
N VAL A 430 0.74 14.67 9.07
CA VAL A 430 0.42 16.10 8.97
C VAL A 430 1.11 16.76 7.78
N TYR A 431 0.34 17.53 7.02
CA TYR A 431 0.82 18.42 5.97
C TYR A 431 0.97 19.83 6.54
N LEU A 432 2.17 20.38 6.43
CA LEU A 432 2.55 21.62 7.11
C LEU A 432 2.54 22.77 6.10
N PHE A 433 1.82 23.82 6.43
CA PHE A 433 1.78 25.06 5.67
C PHE A 433 2.18 26.21 6.58
N ARG A 434 3.01 27.13 6.08
CA ARG A 434 3.39 28.37 6.74
C ARG A 434 3.15 29.53 5.79
N ASP A 435 2.36 30.51 6.24
CA ASP A 435 2.05 31.73 5.49
C ASP A 435 1.58 31.44 4.04
N GLY A 436 0.67 30.46 3.91
CA GLY A 436 0.11 30.01 2.62
C GLY A 436 0.99 29.06 1.80
N THR A 437 2.24 28.83 2.21
CA THR A 437 3.20 27.98 1.49
C THR A 437 3.33 26.61 2.14
N PHE A 438 3.38 25.54 1.34
CA PHE A 438 3.66 24.20 1.84
C PHE A 438 5.13 24.07 2.26
N VAL A 439 5.38 23.72 3.53
CA VAL A 439 6.75 23.65 4.11
C VAL A 439 7.21 22.24 4.43
N GLY A 440 6.33 21.24 4.26
CA GLY A 440 6.71 19.83 4.35
C GLY A 440 5.64 18.95 4.98
N THR A 441 6.05 17.74 5.36
CA THR A 441 5.20 16.77 6.05
C THR A 441 5.84 16.32 7.35
N GLY A 442 5.01 16.01 8.34
CA GLY A 442 5.42 15.38 9.59
C GLY A 442 4.49 14.23 9.98
N GLU A 443 4.77 13.65 11.14
CA GLU A 443 3.88 12.71 11.82
C GLU A 443 3.45 13.34 13.14
N LEU A 444 2.14 13.47 13.37
CA LEU A 444 1.61 13.86 14.66
C LEU A 444 1.55 12.63 15.57
N PRO A 445 2.08 12.71 16.80
CA PRO A 445 1.84 11.70 17.81
C PRO A 445 0.40 11.79 18.32
N LEU A 446 0.04 10.94 19.28
CA LEU A 446 -1.23 11.07 20.01
C LEU A 446 -1.19 12.40 20.77
N LEU A 447 -2.07 13.35 20.41
CA LEU A 447 -2.17 14.63 21.11
C LEU A 447 -3.22 14.52 22.21
N SER A 448 -2.76 14.53 23.46
CA SER A 448 -3.63 14.55 24.64
C SER A 448 -4.24 15.93 24.85
N PRO A 449 -5.53 16.03 25.21
CA PRO A 449 -6.18 17.29 25.53
C PRO A 449 -5.50 18.01 26.69
N GLU A 450 -5.51 19.35 26.65
CA GLU A 450 -5.03 20.21 27.75
C GLU A 450 -3.53 20.02 28.09
N VAL A 451 -2.77 19.38 27.19
CA VAL A 451 -1.31 19.21 27.26
C VAL A 451 -0.67 20.01 26.12
N GLU A 452 0.50 20.59 26.37
CA GLU A 452 1.28 21.29 25.34
C GLU A 452 1.93 20.31 24.36
N HIS A 453 1.79 20.62 23.07
CA HIS A 453 2.38 19.86 21.97
C HIS A 453 3.19 20.78 21.07
N ASP A 454 4.32 20.28 20.59
CA ASP A 454 5.23 21.00 19.71
C ASP A 454 5.11 20.48 18.27
N LEU A 455 4.99 21.38 17.30
CA LEU A 455 5.00 21.05 15.87
C LEU A 455 5.97 21.95 15.10
N GLY A 456 6.87 21.35 14.32
CA GLY A 456 7.81 22.08 13.49
C GLY A 456 7.19 22.53 12.17
N PHE A 457 7.52 23.74 11.71
CA PHE A 457 7.05 24.38 10.46
C PHE A 457 8.22 24.70 9.51
N GLY A 458 9.25 23.86 9.52
CA GLY A 458 10.42 23.97 8.63
C GLY A 458 11.47 24.98 9.12
N ILE A 459 12.40 25.29 8.22
CA ILE A 459 13.55 26.17 8.51
C ILE A 459 13.07 27.60 8.81
N ASP A 460 13.65 28.19 9.84
CA ASP A 460 13.49 29.59 10.23
C ASP A 460 14.70 30.40 9.73
N ASP A 461 14.60 30.91 8.52
CA ASP A 461 15.68 31.68 7.88
C ASP A 461 16.01 33.00 8.60
N GLN A 462 15.09 33.49 9.45
CA GLN A 462 15.26 34.70 10.23
C GLN A 462 15.98 34.45 11.55
N VAL A 463 16.39 33.21 11.86
CA VAL A 463 17.31 32.92 12.98
C VAL A 463 18.58 32.31 12.43
N LYS A 464 19.67 33.09 12.43
CA LYS A 464 20.97 32.64 11.92
C LYS A 464 21.79 32.03 13.04
N VAL A 465 22.22 30.78 12.83
CA VAL A 465 23.02 30.02 13.80
C VAL A 465 24.38 29.70 13.21
N ARG A 466 25.44 29.91 14.00
CA ARG A 466 26.81 29.53 13.67
C ARG A 466 27.39 28.68 14.78
N HIS A 467 27.90 27.51 14.44
CA HIS A 467 28.61 26.62 15.36
C HIS A 467 30.10 26.59 15.04
N ALA A 468 30.95 26.75 16.05
CA ALA A 468 32.40 26.71 15.92
C ALA A 468 33.02 25.89 17.05
N VAL A 469 34.02 25.07 16.72
CA VAL A 469 34.86 24.37 17.70
C VAL A 469 35.96 25.35 18.14
N LEU A 470 35.97 25.70 19.43
CA LEU A 470 36.96 26.60 20.02
C LEU A 470 38.21 25.86 20.48
N GLU A 471 38.03 24.66 21.05
CA GLU A 471 39.12 23.82 21.53
C GLU A 471 38.79 22.36 21.29
N GLU A 472 39.78 21.62 20.80
CA GLU A 472 39.78 20.16 20.80
C GLU A 472 41.20 19.71 21.18
N LYS A 473 41.36 19.29 22.44
CA LYS A 473 42.68 18.95 23.00
C LYS A 473 42.63 17.60 23.68
N ARG A 474 43.51 16.70 23.26
CA ARG A 474 43.82 15.45 23.97
C ARG A 474 45.19 15.55 24.62
N GLY A 475 45.30 15.05 25.85
CA GLY A 475 46.55 15.05 26.59
C GLY A 475 46.56 14.06 27.73
N GLU A 476 47.68 14.01 28.44
CA GLU A 476 47.86 13.22 29.65
C GLU A 476 48.01 14.16 30.85
N THR A 477 47.46 13.80 32.00
CA THR A 477 47.56 14.56 33.25
C THR A 477 47.80 13.65 34.46
N GLY A 478 48.56 14.15 35.44
CA GLY A 478 48.88 13.51 36.72
C GLY A 478 50.39 13.36 36.98
N LEU A 479 50.84 13.59 38.24
CA LEU A 479 52.23 13.36 38.68
C LEU A 479 52.48 11.97 39.29
N ILE A 480 51.42 11.20 39.63
CA ILE A 480 51.52 9.91 40.34
C ILE A 480 50.73 8.79 39.63
N SER A 481 49.61 9.10 38.97
CA SER A 481 48.90 8.19 38.06
C SER A 481 48.64 8.87 36.71
N THR A 482 48.87 8.15 35.62
CA THR A 482 48.65 8.68 34.26
C THR A 482 47.17 8.56 33.89
N SER A 483 46.50 9.70 33.72
CA SER A 483 45.15 9.77 33.18
C SER A 483 45.19 10.48 31.83
N ARG A 484 44.36 10.02 30.90
CA ARG A 484 44.15 10.70 29.62
C ARG A 484 42.95 11.63 29.73
N VAL A 485 43.03 12.76 29.04
CA VAL A 485 42.00 13.79 29.03
C VAL A 485 41.65 14.16 27.58
N ASP A 486 40.37 14.34 27.30
CA ASP A 486 39.82 14.90 26.05
C ASP A 486 38.97 16.12 26.45
N SER A 487 39.43 17.32 26.09
CA SER A 487 38.74 18.59 26.36
C SER A 487 38.22 19.16 25.06
N ARG A 488 36.91 19.47 25.02
CA ARG A 488 36.25 20.06 23.86
C ARG A 488 35.42 21.26 24.25
N ASN A 489 35.64 22.39 23.60
CA ASN A 489 34.88 23.61 23.78
C ASN A 489 34.27 24.07 22.46
N PHE A 490 33.03 24.53 22.52
CA PHE A 490 32.20 24.93 21.40
C PHE A 490 31.65 26.33 21.63
N ARG A 491 31.47 27.08 20.54
CA ARG A 491 30.77 28.35 20.50
C ARG A 491 29.61 28.24 19.54
N VAL A 492 28.42 28.51 20.03
CA VAL A 492 27.23 28.71 19.21
C VAL A 492 26.86 30.19 19.25
N THR A 493 26.81 30.84 18.09
CA THR A 493 26.33 32.21 17.95
C THR A 493 24.97 32.16 17.27
N VAL A 494 23.97 32.78 17.87
CA VAL A 494 22.60 32.84 17.33
C VAL A 494 22.18 34.29 17.21
N LYS A 495 21.72 34.70 16.03
CA LYS A 495 21.21 36.05 15.78
C LYS A 495 19.76 36.01 15.34
N ASN A 496 18.94 36.83 15.98
CA ASN A 496 17.55 37.04 15.59
C ASN A 496 17.46 38.14 14.51
N LEU A 497 16.87 37.82 13.36
CA LEU A 497 16.56 38.73 12.26
C LEU A 497 15.04 38.90 12.08
N HIS A 498 14.23 38.35 12.98
CA HIS A 498 12.81 38.67 13.05
C HIS A 498 12.65 40.12 13.54
N GLU A 499 11.59 40.79 13.08
CA GLU A 499 11.19 42.12 13.56
C GLU A 499 10.55 42.08 14.97
N ARG A 500 10.47 40.90 15.58
CA ARG A 500 9.87 40.62 16.88
C ARG A 500 10.77 39.75 17.75
N PRO A 501 10.56 39.73 19.07
CA PRO A 501 11.25 38.80 19.94
C PRO A 501 10.90 37.35 19.59
N ILE A 502 11.86 36.44 19.70
CA ILE A 502 11.64 35.00 19.51
C ILE A 502 12.28 34.20 20.65
N ASP A 503 11.54 33.21 21.14
CA ASP A 503 12.07 32.24 22.10
C ASP A 503 12.95 31.22 21.34
N LEU A 504 14.19 31.06 21.78
CA LEU A 504 15.20 30.19 21.21
C LEU A 504 15.43 28.99 22.12
N LYS A 505 15.44 27.79 21.54
CA LYS A 505 15.85 26.53 22.18
C LYS A 505 17.02 25.90 21.42
N VAL A 506 18.23 25.93 21.98
CA VAL A 506 19.42 25.28 21.39
C VAL A 506 19.69 23.95 22.08
N TYR A 507 19.75 22.87 21.31
CA TYR A 507 20.02 21.53 21.81
C TYR A 507 21.45 21.08 21.46
N ASP A 508 22.14 20.48 22.42
CA ASP A 508 23.37 19.73 22.20
C ASP A 508 23.44 18.51 23.13
N ARG A 509 24.57 17.79 23.15
CA ARG A 509 24.80 16.61 23.96
C ARG A 509 26.09 16.71 24.76
N LEU A 510 25.98 16.34 26.04
CA LEU A 510 27.09 16.00 26.91
C LEU A 510 27.28 14.48 26.89
N PRO A 511 28.51 13.98 26.65
CA PRO A 511 28.78 12.55 26.73
C PRO A 511 28.37 11.97 28.09
N VAL A 512 27.82 10.77 28.10
CA VAL A 512 27.40 10.09 29.32
C VAL A 512 28.27 8.86 29.51
N SER A 513 28.87 8.75 30.69
CA SER A 513 29.65 7.57 31.03
C SER A 513 28.74 6.40 31.45
N GLN A 514 29.07 5.20 30.94
CA GLN A 514 28.54 3.93 31.43
C GLN A 514 29.51 3.21 32.39
N ASN A 515 30.70 3.77 32.61
CA ASN A 515 31.74 3.18 33.44
C ASN A 515 32.22 4.16 34.51
N GLN A 516 32.33 3.70 35.75
CA GLN A 516 32.72 4.54 36.89
C GLN A 516 34.15 5.12 36.74
N ASP A 517 35.02 4.48 35.95
CA ASP A 517 36.38 4.95 35.68
C ASP A 517 36.46 6.13 34.70
N ILE A 518 35.38 6.43 33.98
CA ILE A 518 35.32 7.54 33.02
C ILE A 518 34.54 8.68 33.64
N LYS A 519 35.22 9.79 33.92
CA LYS A 519 34.60 11.01 34.45
C LYS A 519 34.32 11.98 33.32
N VAL A 520 33.10 12.52 33.29
CA VAL A 520 32.69 13.57 32.36
C VAL A 520 32.34 14.81 33.15
N GLU A 521 32.99 15.92 32.84
CA GLU A 521 32.79 17.23 33.45
C GLU A 521 32.29 18.21 32.40
N TYR A 522 31.24 18.95 32.73
CA TYR A 522 30.76 20.05 31.89
C TYR A 522 31.72 21.26 32.03
N THR A 523 32.11 21.86 30.90
CA THR A 523 33.00 23.03 30.87
C THR A 523 32.36 24.13 30.03
N GLY A 524 31.77 25.15 30.65
CA GLY A 524 31.09 26.20 29.91
C GLY A 524 30.82 27.44 30.75
N LYS A 525 30.69 28.59 30.09
CA LYS A 525 30.33 29.86 30.74
C LYS A 525 28.83 30.00 30.95
N VAL A 526 28.04 29.31 30.12
CA VAL A 526 26.57 29.38 30.13
C VAL A 526 26.03 28.04 30.62
N THR A 527 25.38 28.00 31.78
CA THR A 527 24.77 26.75 32.28
C THR A 527 23.57 26.35 31.41
N PRO A 528 23.40 25.06 31.05
CA PRO A 528 22.20 24.59 30.36
C PRO A 528 20.94 24.85 31.18
N THR A 529 19.87 25.31 30.52
CA THR A 529 18.56 25.53 31.16
C THR A 529 17.91 24.21 31.56
N ALA A 530 18.10 23.16 30.76
CA ALA A 530 17.65 21.81 31.08
C ALA A 530 18.68 20.75 30.71
N GLN A 531 18.69 19.65 31.46
CA GLN A 531 19.49 18.45 31.22
C GLN A 531 18.59 17.22 31.10
N ASN A 532 19.03 16.23 30.35
CA ASN A 532 18.25 15.05 29.98
C ASN A 532 16.95 15.41 29.26
N SER A 533 17.01 16.44 28.39
CA SER A 533 15.85 16.90 27.62
C SER A 533 15.32 15.79 26.71
N ASP A 534 14.02 15.82 26.46
CA ASP A 534 13.32 14.85 25.60
C ASP A 534 13.52 13.41 26.12
N GLU A 535 13.63 13.26 27.45
CA GLU A 535 13.87 12.00 28.19
C GLU A 535 15.16 11.26 27.78
N LYS A 536 16.10 11.97 27.13
CA LYS A 536 17.35 11.40 26.63
C LYS A 536 18.53 11.81 27.51
N ARG A 537 19.15 10.82 28.15
CA ARG A 537 20.34 11.04 28.99
C ARG A 537 21.44 11.78 28.22
N GLY A 538 21.97 12.85 28.83
CA GLY A 538 23.06 13.64 28.27
C GLY A 538 22.64 14.70 27.26
N VAL A 539 21.38 14.75 26.81
CA VAL A 539 20.90 15.86 25.98
C VAL A 539 20.71 17.10 26.83
N MET A 540 21.34 18.20 26.42
CA MET A 540 21.28 19.51 27.07
C MET A 540 20.50 20.49 26.22
N ARG A 541 19.79 21.41 26.87
CA ARG A 541 19.02 22.49 26.22
C ARG A 541 19.35 23.84 26.83
N PHE A 542 19.61 24.82 25.99
CA PHE A 542 19.80 26.22 26.35
C PHE A 542 18.60 27.02 25.84
N ASP A 543 17.93 27.72 26.76
CA ASP A 543 16.81 28.58 26.43
C ASP A 543 17.23 30.04 26.53
N ALA A 544 16.80 30.85 25.56
CA ALA A 544 16.96 32.29 25.59
C ALA A 544 15.78 32.95 24.88
N ARG A 545 15.42 34.16 25.29
CA ARG A 545 14.57 35.04 24.49
C ARG A 545 15.48 36.04 23.78
N LEU A 546 15.36 36.14 22.46
CA LEU A 546 16.14 37.07 21.66
C LEU A 546 15.25 38.20 21.18
N GLU A 547 15.59 39.44 21.52
CA GLU A 547 14.97 40.64 20.96
C GLU A 547 15.34 40.80 19.47
N PRO A 548 14.63 41.65 18.69
CA PRO A 548 14.99 41.92 17.30
C PRO A 548 16.44 42.38 17.17
N ASP A 549 17.16 41.87 16.17
CA ASP A 549 18.58 42.12 15.90
C ASP A 549 19.55 41.67 17.03
N GLU A 550 19.07 41.05 18.11
CA GLU A 550 19.92 40.57 19.20
C GLU A 550 20.77 39.38 18.76
N GLU A 551 22.05 39.40 19.15
CA GLU A 551 22.97 38.29 18.99
C GLU A 551 23.32 37.69 20.36
N LYS A 552 23.21 36.36 20.46
CA LYS A 552 23.54 35.58 21.66
C LYS A 552 24.67 34.61 21.37
N VAL A 553 25.67 34.62 22.25
CA VAL A 553 26.81 33.69 22.21
C VAL A 553 26.70 32.70 23.37
N LEU A 554 26.69 31.41 23.03
CA LEU A 554 26.71 30.29 23.97
C LEU A 554 28.10 29.62 23.88
N GLU A 555 28.87 29.68 24.96
CA GLU A 555 30.15 28.98 25.08
C GLU A 555 30.04 27.86 26.12
N TYR A 556 30.19 26.62 25.65
CA TYR A 556 30.07 25.41 26.45
C TYR A 556 30.97 24.31 25.90
N GLY A 557 31.05 23.19 26.60
CA GLY A 557 32.03 22.16 26.34
C GLY A 557 32.03 21.09 27.41
N TYR A 558 33.00 20.19 27.31
CA TYR A 558 33.23 19.17 28.31
C TYR A 558 34.69 18.73 28.39
N ARG A 559 35.02 18.15 29.53
CA ARG A 559 36.28 17.46 29.81
C ARG A 559 35.99 16.02 30.21
N ILE A 560 36.57 15.07 29.48
CA ILE A 560 36.50 13.65 29.82
C ILE A 560 37.87 13.22 30.34
N SER A 561 37.92 12.50 31.46
CA SER A 561 39.14 11.90 31.98
C SER A 561 38.97 10.40 32.22
N TRP A 562 39.97 9.60 31.84
CA TRP A 562 39.98 8.15 32.01
C TRP A 562 41.40 7.60 32.27
N PRO A 563 41.56 6.36 32.78
CA PRO A 563 42.87 5.76 33.02
C PRO A 563 43.67 5.59 31.73
N ALA A 564 44.94 6.01 31.69
CA ALA A 564 45.75 5.98 30.48
C ALA A 564 45.99 4.56 29.91
N ALA A 565 45.87 3.52 30.74
CA ALA A 565 45.98 2.12 30.32
C ALA A 565 44.80 1.64 29.45
N LYS A 566 43.69 2.40 29.40
CA LYS A 566 42.48 2.03 28.66
C LYS A 566 42.28 2.99 27.46
N SER A 567 41.68 2.47 26.39
CA SER A 567 41.14 3.28 25.29
C SER A 567 39.64 3.50 25.50
N ILE A 568 39.12 4.61 24.98
CA ILE A 568 37.69 4.90 24.96
C ILE A 568 37.21 5.00 23.52
N ILE A 569 35.95 4.63 23.30
CA ILE A 569 35.23 4.84 22.05
C ILE A 569 34.02 5.72 22.33
N TYR A 570 33.65 6.55 21.36
CA TYR A 570 32.39 7.29 21.40
C TYR A 570 31.34 6.45 20.70
N GLY A 571 30.26 6.09 21.39
CA GLY A 571 29.10 5.46 20.80
C GLY A 571 28.27 6.46 19.97
N PRO A 572 27.38 5.97 19.08
CA PRO A 572 26.45 6.81 18.33
C PRO A 572 25.52 7.66 19.22
#